data_AF-A0A1Y1LVS9-F1
#
_entry.id   AF-A0A1Y1LVS9-F1
#
_cell.length_a   1.000
_cell.length_b   1.000
_cell.length_c   1.000
_cell.angle_alpha   90.00
_cell.angle_beta   90.00
_cell.angle_gamma   90.00
#
_symmetry.space_group_name_H-M   'P 1'
#
loop_
_entity.id
_entity.type
_entity.pdbx_description
1 polymer ?
#
loop_
_entity_poly.entity_id
_entity_poly.type
_entity_poly.pdbx_seq_one_letter_code
_entity_poly.pdbx_strand_id
1 'polypeptide(L)'
;AHIYCDNGTNFVGASNLLQAEIQTVMEEVGKKQEGTLGIKWHFIPAATPHHGGLWEAGVKSVKHHLRRVIGEANLTYEELTTHIYQIEACLNSRRWDGKVRVVTIRKQEGKSS
;
A
#
# COMPACT_ATOMS: atom_id res chain seq x y z
N ALA A 1 -2.31 13.80 2.27
CA ALA A 1 -2.46 12.39 2.70
C ALA A 1 -1.34 12.03 3.69
N HIS A 2 -1.52 11.04 4.57
CA HIS A 2 -0.50 10.57 5.51
C HIS A 2 -0.22 9.08 5.24
N ILE A 3 1.05 8.70 5.18
CA ILE A 3 1.50 7.31 5.04
C ILE A 3 2.29 6.94 6.29
N TYR A 4 1.93 5.83 6.93
CA TYR A 4 2.62 5.29 8.09
C TYR A 4 3.24 3.94 7.71
N CYS A 5 4.54 3.79 7.96
CA CYS A 5 5.31 2.59 7.60
C CYS A 5 6.38 2.34 8.67
N ASP A 6 6.86 1.10 8.78
CA ASP A 6 8.05 0.82 9.58
C ASP A 6 9.31 1.46 8.96
N ASN A 7 10.39 1.57 9.73
CA ASN A 7 11.67 2.12 9.29
C ASN A 7 12.49 1.16 8.42
N GLY A 8 11.83 0.22 7.73
CA GLY A 8 12.46 -0.68 6.79
C GLY A 8 13.07 0.09 5.61
N THR A 9 14.27 -0.30 5.23
CA THR A 9 15.05 0.35 4.16
C THR A 9 14.30 0.41 2.83
N ASN A 10 13.44 -0.57 2.55
CA ASN A 10 12.58 -0.59 1.37
C ASN A 10 11.60 0.59 1.35
N PHE A 11 10.96 0.91 2.48
CA PHE A 11 10.01 2.02 2.57
C PHE A 11 10.71 3.37 2.54
N VAL A 12 11.88 3.47 3.20
CA VAL A 12 12.72 4.67 3.15
C VAL A 12 13.18 4.95 1.71
N GLY A 13 13.66 3.91 1.01
CA GLY A 13 14.04 4.00 -0.40
C GLY A 13 12.87 4.40 -1.29
N ALA A 14 11.70 3.78 -1.14
CA ALA A 14 10.51 4.13 -1.90
C ALA A 14 10.06 5.58 -1.69
N SER A 15 10.08 6.07 -0.44
CA SER A 15 9.78 7.48 -0.12
C SER A 15 10.76 8.42 -0.82
N ASN A 16 12.05 8.12 -0.79
CA ASN A 16 13.08 8.95 -1.43
C ASN A 16 12.93 8.97 -2.95
N LEU A 17 12.69 7.82 -3.58
CA LEU A 17 12.47 7.71 -5.02
C LEU A 17 11.24 8.50 -5.47
N LEU A 18 10.12 8.36 -4.75
CA LEU A 18 8.90 9.10 -5.06
C LEU A 18 9.08 10.61 -4.88
N GLN A 19 9.79 11.03 -3.84
CA GLN A 19 10.11 12.44 -3.63
C GLN A 19 10.96 13.02 -4.77
N ALA A 20 11.97 12.27 -5.23
CA ALA A 20 12.81 12.67 -6.34
C ALA A 20 12.03 12.76 -7.65
N GLU A 21 11.21 11.75 -7.98
CA GLU A 21 10.41 11.74 -9.20
C GLU A 21 9.41 12.90 -9.26
N ILE A 22 8.74 13.17 -8.13
CA ILE A 22 7.83 14.32 -8.02
C ILE A 22 8.60 15.63 -8.23
N GLN A 23 9.80 15.75 -7.67
CA GLN A 23 10.63 16.94 -7.84
C GLN A 23 10.98 17.16 -9.32
N THR A 24 11.39 16.12 -10.03
CA THR A 24 11.68 16.17 -11.48
C THR A 24 10.45 16.62 -12.28
N VAL A 25 9.29 15.99 -12.06
CA VAL A 25 8.05 16.37 -12.76
C VAL A 25 7.64 17.82 -12.46
N MET A 26 7.82 18.30 -11.23
CA MET A 26 7.48 19.67 -10.86
C MET A 26 8.41 20.71 -11.51
N GLU A 27 9.68 20.37 -11.67
CA GLU A 27 10.67 21.18 -12.42
C GLU A 27 10.28 21.28 -13.90
N GLU A 28 9.87 20.16 -14.52
CA GLU A 28 9.38 20.15 -15.91
C GLU A 28 8.11 20.99 -16.11
N VAL A 29 7.20 20.96 -15.13
CA VAL A 29 5.92 21.70 -15.19
C VAL A 29 6.06 23.17 -14.74
N GLY A 30 7.25 23.58 -14.30
CA GLY A 30 7.54 24.96 -13.88
C GLY A 30 6.79 25.41 -12.62
N LYS A 31 6.32 24.47 -11.80
CA LYS A 31 5.59 24.76 -10.55
C LYS A 31 6.52 24.55 -9.35
N LYS A 32 6.77 25.60 -8.56
CA LYS A 32 7.43 25.46 -7.26
C LYS A 32 6.52 24.71 -6.28
N GLN A 33 7.10 23.74 -5.59
CA GLN A 33 6.42 22.85 -4.64
C GLN A 33 5.64 23.62 -3.55
N GLU A 34 4.35 23.32 -3.41
CA GLU A 34 3.68 23.24 -2.10
C GLU A 34 3.64 21.77 -1.66
N GLY A 35 4.82 21.22 -1.38
CA GLY A 35 4.98 19.89 -0.80
C GLY A 35 4.70 18.71 -1.73
N THR A 36 5.27 17.57 -1.37
CA THR A 36 5.24 16.25 -2.01
C THR A 36 3.83 15.75 -2.31
N LEU A 37 3.08 16.24 -3.31
CA LEU A 37 1.65 15.90 -3.51
C LEU A 37 0.78 16.06 -2.22
N GLY A 38 1.27 16.79 -1.21
CA GLY A 38 0.70 16.80 0.14
C GLY A 38 0.76 15.47 0.91
N ILE A 39 1.63 14.52 0.55
CA ILE A 39 1.84 13.23 1.21
C ILE A 39 2.92 13.36 2.29
N LYS A 40 2.55 13.14 3.55
CA LYS A 40 3.47 13.09 4.69
C LYS A 40 3.79 11.65 5.06
N TRP A 41 5.06 11.27 4.97
CA TRP A 41 5.56 9.96 5.38
C TRP A 41 5.91 9.97 6.87
N HIS A 42 5.47 8.94 7.59
CA HIS A 42 5.71 8.73 9.01
C HIS A 42 6.39 7.37 9.17
N PHE A 43 7.69 7.39 9.49
CA PHE A 43 8.47 6.19 9.75
C PHE A 43 8.40 5.87 11.24
N ILE A 44 7.82 4.72 11.54
CA ILE A 44 7.60 4.24 12.88
C ILE A 44 8.96 3.74 13.43
N PRO A 45 9.48 4.31 14.53
CA PRO A 45 10.72 3.83 15.13
C PRO A 45 10.53 2.41 15.66
N ALA A 46 11.59 1.60 15.59
CA ALA A 46 11.58 0.16 15.90
C ALA A 46 11.01 -0.23 17.27
N ALA A 47 10.81 0.73 18.17
CA ALA A 47 10.37 0.55 19.55
C ALA A 47 8.91 1.00 19.82
N THR A 48 8.00 0.95 18.83
CA THR A 48 6.58 1.29 19.05
C THR A 48 5.62 0.10 18.78
N PRO A 49 5.50 -0.84 19.74
CA PRO A 49 4.66 -2.04 19.61
C PRO A 49 3.17 -1.77 19.34
N HIS A 50 2.67 -0.62 19.80
CA HIS A 50 1.25 -0.29 19.68
C HIS A 50 0.81 0.01 18.23
N HIS A 51 1.70 0.58 17.40
CA HIS A 51 1.40 0.73 15.97
C HIS A 51 1.53 -0.59 15.22
N GLY A 52 2.32 -1.53 15.75
CA GLY A 52 2.41 -2.95 15.35
C GLY A 52 1.06 -3.62 15.15
N GLY A 53 0.21 -3.55 16.18
CA GLY A 53 -0.97 -4.40 16.29
C GLY A 53 -2.00 -4.26 15.16
N LEU A 54 -2.24 -3.06 14.63
CA LEU A 54 -3.28 -2.86 13.61
C LEU A 54 -2.85 -3.42 12.25
N TRP A 55 -1.63 -3.14 11.80
CA TRP A 55 -1.13 -3.69 10.53
C TRP A 55 -0.81 -5.18 10.66
N GLU A 56 -0.32 -5.64 11.82
CA GLU A 56 -0.16 -7.07 12.11
C GLU A 56 -1.49 -7.82 12.06
N ALA A 57 -2.57 -7.24 12.60
CA ALA A 57 -3.91 -7.80 12.50
C ALA A 57 -4.39 -7.88 11.04
N GLY A 58 -4.11 -6.85 10.23
CA GLY A 58 -4.36 -6.85 8.78
C GLY A 58 -3.62 -7.99 8.07
N VAL A 59 -2.30 -8.09 8.28
CA VAL A 59 -1.46 -9.15 7.70
C VAL A 59 -1.94 -10.54 8.15
N LYS A 60 -2.29 -10.70 9.43
CA LYS A 60 -2.83 -11.95 9.97
C LYS A 60 -4.15 -12.32 9.32
N SER A 61 -5.04 -11.36 9.10
CA SER A 61 -6.33 -11.58 8.44
C SER A 61 -6.15 -12.02 6.98
N VAL A 62 -5.26 -11.38 6.22
CA VAL A 62 -4.93 -11.77 4.84
C VAL A 62 -4.36 -13.19 4.80
N LYS A 63 -3.36 -13.49 5.63
CA LYS A 63 -2.76 -14.83 5.73
C LYS A 63 -3.79 -15.90 6.08
N HIS A 64 -4.73 -15.58 6.97
CA HIS A 64 -5.81 -16.48 7.37
C HIS A 64 -6.74 -16.80 6.20
N HIS A 65 -7.16 -15.79 5.43
CA HIS A 65 -8.03 -16.01 4.27
C HIS A 65 -7.28 -16.77 3.16
N LEU A 66 -6.02 -16.42 2.87
CA LEU A 66 -5.21 -17.15 1.90
C LEU A 66 -5.10 -18.64 2.24
N ARG A 67 -4.77 -18.98 3.49
CA ARG A 67 -4.68 -20.39 3.92
C ARG A 67 -5.99 -21.15 3.75
N ARG A 68 -7.14 -20.49 3.98
CA ARG A 68 -8.46 -21.15 3.85
C ARG A 68 -8.92 -21.33 2.43
N VAL A 69 -8.58 -20.38 1.56
CA VAL A 69 -9.02 -20.40 0.17
C VAL A 69 -8.10 -21.28 -0.69
N ILE A 70 -6.80 -21.29 -0.39
CA ILE A 70 -5.79 -21.97 -1.20
C ILE A 70 -5.45 -23.38 -0.67
N GLY A 71 -5.49 -23.59 0.64
CA GLY A 71 -5.05 -24.85 1.24
C GLY A 71 -3.58 -25.17 0.93
N GLU A 72 -3.32 -26.36 0.38
CA GLU A 72 -1.99 -26.82 -0.05
C GLU A 72 -1.78 -26.71 -1.57
N ALA A 73 -2.69 -26.07 -2.31
CA ALA A 73 -2.60 -25.98 -3.76
C ALA A 73 -1.48 -25.02 -4.21
N ASN A 74 -0.72 -25.43 -5.22
CA ASN A 74 0.23 -24.56 -5.90
C ASN A 74 -0.51 -23.69 -6.92
N LEU A 75 -0.57 -22.39 -6.67
CA LEU A 75 -1.21 -21.43 -7.57
C LEU A 75 -0.21 -20.86 -8.58
N THR A 76 -0.72 -20.61 -9.79
CA THR A 76 -0.08 -19.72 -10.75
C THR A 76 -0.20 -18.27 -10.30
N TYR A 77 0.59 -17.38 -10.91
CA TYR A 77 0.59 -15.95 -10.58
C TYR A 77 -0.80 -15.30 -10.76
N GLU A 78 -1.52 -15.66 -11.83
CA GLU A 78 -2.84 -15.11 -12.16
C GLU A 78 -3.90 -15.54 -11.14
N GLU A 79 -3.85 -16.81 -10.73
CA GLU A 79 -4.75 -17.34 -9.71
C GLU A 79 -4.48 -16.67 -8.37
N LEU A 80 -3.22 -16.57 -7.94
CA LEU A 80 -2.87 -15.89 -6.69
C LEU A 80 -3.36 -14.43 -6.70
N THR A 81 -3.15 -13.71 -7.81
CA THR A 81 -3.57 -12.33 -7.97
C THR A 81 -5.09 -12.19 -7.84
N THR A 82 -5.85 -13.07 -8.48
CA THR A 82 -7.31 -13.09 -8.40
C THR A 82 -7.80 -13.33 -6.96
N HIS A 83 -7.20 -14.30 -6.26
CA HIS A 83 -7.55 -14.59 -4.87
C HIS A 83 -7.23 -13.42 -3.93
N ILE A 84 -6.11 -12.72 -4.14
CA ILE A 84 -5.77 -11.51 -3.37
C ILE A 84 -6.82 -10.42 -3.58
N TYR A 85 -7.29 -10.18 -4.82
CA TYR A 85 -8.36 -9.21 -5.08
C TYR A 85 -9.67 -9.55 -4.38
N GLN A 86 -10.05 -10.83 -4.35
CA GLN A 86 -11.25 -11.27 -3.63
C GLN A 86 -11.12 -11.06 -2.13
N ILE A 87 -9.96 -11.40 -1.55
CA ILE A 87 -9.67 -11.18 -0.13
C ILE A 87 -9.68 -9.69 0.19
N GLU A 88 -9.06 -8.85 -0.65
CA GLU A 88 -9.08 -7.38 -0.52
C GLU A 88 -10.53 -6.87 -0.50
N ALA A 89 -11.37 -7.30 -1.44
CA ALA A 89 -12.77 -6.92 -1.50
C ALA A 89 -13.53 -7.35 -0.23
N CYS A 90 -13.31 -8.58 0.26
CA CYS A 90 -13.90 -9.08 1.50
C CYS A 90 -13.43 -8.31 2.74
N LEU A 91 -12.18 -7.87 2.79
CA LEU A 91 -11.66 -7.05 3.89
C LEU A 91 -12.23 -5.63 3.84
N ASN A 92 -12.30 -5.03 2.66
CA ASN A 92 -12.84 -3.68 2.44
C ASN A 92 -14.37 -3.61 2.58
N SER A 93 -15.10 -4.73 2.38
CA SER A 93 -16.56 -4.78 2.52
C SER A 93 -17.03 -4.99 3.96
N ARG A 94 -16.15 -5.46 4.86
CA ARG A 94 -16.44 -5.53 6.29
C ARG A 94 -16.51 -4.10 6.82
N ARG A 95 -17.70 -3.66 7.23
CA ARG A 95 -17.91 -2.34 7.84
C ARG A 95 -17.03 -2.25 9.08
N TRP A 96 -15.97 -1.46 8.98
CA TRP A 96 -15.20 -0.93 10.09
C TRP A 96 -15.48 0.56 10.17
N ASP A 97 -15.90 0.99 11.34
CA ASP A 97 -16.33 2.31 11.78
C ASP A 97 -15.17 3.33 11.88
N GLY A 98 -14.16 3.24 11.01
CA GLY A 98 -13.12 4.28 10.93
C GLY A 98 -11.85 3.92 10.15
N LYS A 99 -11.79 4.38 8.88
CA LYS A 99 -10.58 4.77 8.12
C LYS A 99 -9.40 3.77 7.99
N VAL A 100 -9.57 2.65 7.27
CA VAL A 100 -8.52 2.12 6.38
C VAL A 100 -9.20 1.52 5.14
N ARG A 101 -8.87 2.00 3.95
CA ARG A 101 -9.24 1.37 2.67
C ARG A 101 -7.96 0.87 2.02
N VAL A 102 -7.89 -0.41 1.66
CA VAL A 102 -6.83 -0.89 0.78
C VAL A 102 -7.14 -0.31 -0.61
N VAL A 103 -6.24 0.51 -1.14
CA VAL A 103 -6.39 1.18 -2.44
C VAL A 103 -5.52 0.46 -3.45
N THR A 104 -6.14 -0.21 -4.42
CA THR A 104 -5.43 -0.73 -5.60
C THR A 104 -4.98 0.44 -6.48
N ILE A 105 -3.67 0.63 -6.68
CA ILE A 105 -3.16 1.50 -7.75
C ILE A 105 -3.25 0.71 -9.06
N ARG A 106 -4.29 0.98 -9.87
CA ARG A 106 -4.35 0.44 -11.24
C ARG A 106 -3.44 1.28 -12.13
N LYS A 107 -2.44 0.65 -12.76
CA LYS A 107 -1.71 1.25 -13.88
C LYS A 107 -2.72 1.53 -14.98
N GLN A 108 -2.97 2.80 -15.27
CA GLN A 108 -3.71 3.20 -16.46
C GLN A 108 -2.76 3.00 -17.64
N GLU A 109 -2.94 1.93 -18.41
CA GLU A 109 -2.32 1.86 -19.73
C GLU A 109 -3.04 2.87 -20.62
N GLY A 110 -2.33 3.97 -20.92
CA GLY A 110 -2.81 4.98 -21.83
C GLY A 110 -3.07 4.37 -23.20
N LYS A 111 -4.34 4.28 -23.60
CA LYS A 111 -4.70 4.18 -25.01
C LYS A 111 -4.34 5.50 -25.66
N SER A 112 -3.27 5.49 -26.44
CA SER A 112 -3.06 6.50 -27.49
C SER A 112 -4.07 6.24 -28.61
N SER A 113 -5.01 7.16 -28.79
CA SER A 113 -5.82 7.30 -29.99
C SER A 113 -6.15 8.76 -30.18
#